data_AF-A0A1H4RUN1-F1
#
_entry.id   AF-A0A1H4RUN1-F1
#
_cell.length_a   1.000
_cell.length_b   1.000
_cell.length_c   1.000
_cell.angle_alpha   90.00
_cell.angle_beta   90.00
_cell.angle_gamma   90.00
#
_symmetry.space_group_name_H-M   'P 1'
#
loop_
_entity.id
_entity.type
_entity.pdbx_description
1 polymer ?
#
loop_
_entity_poly.entity_id
_entity_poly.type
_entity_poly.pdbx_seq_one_letter_code
_entity_poly.pdbx_strand_id
1 'polypeptide(L)'
;MSKRKEGTGDKWSWYETKYEMAEFILERLKNYQENYNKNGYSLPVWVLEDGDRKEYYSDKDEIEMKINWNKELNEMINTFNQILSYKFQFNEKFEYDEGKIQEGLNKFSKYYLHFWD
;
A
#
# COMPACT_ATOMS: atom_id res chain seq x y z
N MET A 1 -0.90 -50.42 3.58
CA MET A 1 -1.72 -49.21 3.35
C MET A 1 -2.02 -48.63 4.73
N SER A 2 -1.77 -47.38 5.10
CA SER A 2 -1.89 -46.11 4.39
C SER A 2 -0.90 -45.12 5.01
N LYS A 3 -0.09 -44.45 4.20
CA LYS A 3 0.67 -43.27 4.65
C LYS A 3 -0.31 -42.10 4.66
N ARG A 4 -0.70 -41.62 5.85
CA ARG A 4 -1.39 -40.33 5.97
C ARG A 4 -0.47 -39.25 5.42
N LYS A 5 -0.85 -38.65 4.30
CA LYS A 5 -0.27 -37.40 3.80
C LYS A 5 -0.83 -36.28 4.68
N GLU A 6 -0.24 -36.09 5.86
CA GLU A 6 -0.41 -34.86 6.63
C GLU A 6 0.63 -33.85 6.13
N GLY A 7 0.21 -32.61 5.84
CA GLY A 7 1.14 -31.48 5.70
C GLY A 7 1.01 -30.54 4.49
N THR A 8 -0.09 -30.55 3.72
CA THR A 8 -0.27 -29.59 2.61
C THR A 8 -1.46 -28.63 2.74
N GLY A 9 -2.41 -28.89 3.64
CA GLY A 9 -3.60 -28.04 3.83
C GLY A 9 -3.31 -26.67 4.46
N ASP A 10 -2.56 -26.65 5.56
CA ASP A 10 -2.28 -25.41 6.33
C ASP A 10 -1.45 -24.39 5.55
N LYS A 11 -0.52 -24.86 4.72
CA LYS A 11 0.30 -23.96 3.90
C LYS A 11 -0.54 -23.26 2.83
N TRP A 12 -1.44 -23.98 2.17
CA TRP A 12 -2.30 -23.42 1.12
C TRP A 12 -3.24 -22.37 1.70
N SER A 13 -3.89 -22.69 2.82
CA SER A 13 -4.77 -21.77 3.53
C SER A 13 -4.04 -20.50 3.98
N TRP A 14 -2.82 -20.63 4.51
CA TRP A 14 -2.00 -19.47 4.89
C TRP A 14 -1.66 -18.56 3.70
N TYR A 15 -1.34 -19.14 2.54
CA TYR A 15 -1.13 -18.35 1.33
C TYR A 15 -2.41 -17.64 0.88
N GLU A 16 -3.56 -18.30 0.89
CA GLU A 16 -4.88 -17.67 0.59
C GLU A 16 -5.13 -16.46 1.47
N THR A 17 -4.98 -16.61 2.78
CA THR A 17 -5.21 -15.51 3.73
C THR A 17 -4.33 -14.29 3.43
N LYS A 18 -3.05 -14.50 3.10
CA LYS A 18 -2.15 -13.39 2.72
C LYS A 18 -2.59 -12.70 1.44
N TYR A 19 -3.11 -13.44 0.47
CA TYR A 19 -3.61 -12.90 -0.78
C TYR A 19 -4.87 -12.08 -0.57
N GLU A 20 -5.85 -12.62 0.15
CA GLU A 20 -7.07 -11.89 0.51
C GLU A 20 -6.77 -10.60 1.26
N MET A 21 -5.80 -10.63 2.18
CA MET A 21 -5.31 -9.44 2.87
C MET A 21 -4.72 -8.42 1.89
N ALA A 22 -3.90 -8.85 0.93
CA ALA A 22 -3.29 -7.95 -0.05
C ALA A 22 -4.35 -7.32 -1.00
N GLU A 23 -5.36 -8.08 -1.42
CA GLU A 23 -6.49 -7.56 -2.21
C GLU A 23 -7.28 -6.52 -1.43
N PHE A 24 -7.61 -6.82 -0.18
CA PHE A 24 -8.33 -5.91 0.70
C PHE A 24 -7.55 -4.59 0.93
N ILE A 25 -6.26 -4.70 1.21
CA ILE A 25 -5.39 -3.54 1.41
C ILE A 25 -5.27 -2.70 0.14
N LEU A 26 -5.09 -3.34 -1.02
CA LEU A 26 -4.99 -2.65 -2.30
C LEU A 26 -6.23 -1.79 -2.58
N GLU A 27 -7.42 -2.37 -2.43
CA GLU A 27 -8.66 -1.64 -2.65
C GLU A 27 -8.84 -0.50 -1.64
N ARG A 28 -8.41 -0.69 -0.39
CA ARG A 28 -8.42 0.38 0.61
C ARG A 28 -7.51 1.55 0.22
N LEU A 29 -6.29 1.27 -0.24
CA LEU A 29 -5.34 2.29 -0.67
C LEU A 29 -5.86 3.09 -1.87
N LYS A 30 -6.45 2.42 -2.87
CA LYS A 30 -7.08 3.10 -4.03
C LYS A 30 -8.23 4.01 -3.60
N ASN A 31 -9.13 3.51 -2.76
CA ASN A 31 -10.25 4.28 -2.26
C ASN A 31 -9.80 5.50 -1.45
N TYR A 32 -8.79 5.31 -0.58
CA TYR A 32 -8.20 6.41 0.17
C TYR A 32 -7.60 7.47 -0.76
N GLN A 33 -6.80 7.06 -1.76
CA GLN A 33 -6.20 7.97 -2.73
C GLN A 33 -7.25 8.75 -3.52
N GLU A 34 -8.31 8.09 -3.99
CA GLU A 34 -9.40 8.73 -4.72
C GLU A 34 -10.14 9.76 -3.84
N ASN A 35 -10.48 9.39 -2.61
CA ASN A 35 -11.14 10.27 -1.65
C ASN A 35 -10.26 11.46 -1.26
N TYR A 36 -8.97 11.23 -1.03
CA TYR A 36 -7.98 12.27 -0.76
C TYR A 36 -7.91 13.28 -1.91
N ASN A 37 -7.84 12.80 -3.15
CA ASN A 37 -7.73 13.64 -4.33
C ASN A 37 -9.02 14.42 -4.63
N LYS A 38 -10.20 13.83 -4.42
CA LYS A 38 -11.51 14.46 -4.65
C LYS A 38 -11.89 15.48 -3.60
N ASN A 39 -11.76 15.12 -2.32
CA ASN A 39 -12.29 15.92 -1.22
C ASN A 39 -11.29 16.95 -0.69
N GLY A 40 -10.06 16.95 -1.22
CA GLY A 40 -9.03 17.91 -0.82
C GLY A 40 -8.73 17.82 0.68
N TYR A 41 -8.74 16.60 1.24
CA TYR A 41 -8.37 16.40 2.63
C TYR A 41 -7.04 17.11 2.88
N SER A 42 -7.04 17.99 3.89
CA SER A 42 -5.82 18.64 4.37
C SER A 42 -4.75 17.57 4.53
N LEU A 43 -3.55 17.86 4.01
CA LEU A 43 -2.40 16.96 4.10
C LEU A 43 -2.35 16.37 5.49
N PRO A 44 -2.29 15.04 5.60
CA PRO A 44 -2.38 14.45 6.90
C PRO A 44 -1.24 14.95 7.78
N VAL A 45 -1.52 15.23 9.06
CA VAL A 45 -0.60 15.97 9.94
C VAL A 45 0.75 15.26 10.08
N TRP A 46 0.80 13.94 9.92
CA TRP A 46 2.03 13.13 9.93
C TRP A 46 2.86 13.21 8.64
N VAL A 47 2.30 13.71 7.54
CA VAL A 47 3.06 14.07 6.32
C VAL A 47 3.80 15.39 6.53
N LEU A 48 3.30 16.23 7.45
CA LEU A 48 3.97 17.44 7.88
C LEU A 48 4.99 17.03 8.95
N GLU A 49 6.25 16.86 8.58
CA GLU A 49 7.32 16.43 9.51
C GLU A 49 7.46 17.36 10.73
N ASP A 50 6.95 18.60 10.65
CA ASP A 50 6.81 19.52 11.78
C ASP A 50 5.35 20.01 11.89
N GLY A 51 4.58 19.40 12.80
CA GLY A 51 3.20 19.85 13.11
C GLY A 51 3.10 21.32 13.55
N ASP A 52 4.22 21.91 14.00
CA ASP A 52 4.35 23.31 14.42
C ASP A 52 4.50 24.30 13.25
N ARG A 53 4.65 23.83 11.99
CA ARG A 53 4.83 24.70 10.82
C ARG A 53 3.59 24.89 9.95
N LYS A 54 2.42 24.38 10.36
CA LYS A 54 1.18 24.50 9.58
C LYS A 54 0.85 25.94 9.16
N GLU A 55 1.21 26.92 10.00
CA GLU A 55 0.96 28.35 9.76
C GLU A 55 1.92 28.99 8.73
N TYR A 56 2.91 28.26 8.21
CA TYR A 56 3.95 28.77 7.31
C TYR A 56 3.98 28.13 5.92
N TYR A 57 3.08 27.18 5.62
CA TYR A 57 3.04 26.59 4.29
C TYR A 57 2.39 27.56 3.30
N SER A 58 3.11 27.82 2.21
CA SER A 58 2.53 28.49 1.06
C SER A 58 1.66 27.51 0.25
N ASP A 59 0.76 28.03 -0.59
CA ASP A 59 0.00 27.21 -1.54
C ASP A 59 0.91 26.27 -2.37
N LYS A 60 2.14 26.71 -2.66
CA LYS A 60 3.12 25.91 -3.40
C LYS A 60 3.60 24.71 -2.58
N ASP A 61 3.85 24.90 -1.28
CA ASP A 61 4.30 23.82 -0.39
C ASP A 61 3.20 22.78 -0.21
N GLU A 62 1.94 23.22 -0.07
CA GLU A 62 0.79 22.32 -0.02
C GLU A 62 0.64 21.48 -1.29
N ILE A 63 0.82 22.11 -2.47
CA ILE A 63 0.79 21.40 -3.75
C ILE A 63 1.93 20.37 -3.82
N GLU A 64 3.16 20.75 -3.44
CA GLU A 64 4.31 19.85 -3.48
C GLU A 64 4.13 18.66 -2.54
N MET A 65 3.66 18.90 -1.33
CA MET A 65 3.34 17.85 -0.37
C MET A 65 2.22 16.94 -0.87
N LYS A 66 1.20 17.47 -1.56
CA LYS A 66 0.14 16.66 -2.17
C LYS A 66 0.68 15.77 -3.29
N ILE A 67 1.62 16.27 -4.09
CA ILE A 67 2.31 15.50 -5.13
C ILE A 67 3.14 14.39 -4.49
N ASN A 68 3.94 14.72 -3.48
CA ASN A 68 4.79 13.77 -2.77
C ASN A 68 3.97 12.67 -2.10
N TRP A 69 2.87 13.02 -1.43
CA TRP A 69 1.99 12.02 -0.82
C TRP A 69 1.33 11.11 -1.85
N ASN A 70 0.86 11.64 -2.98
CA ASN A 70 0.35 10.80 -4.06
C ASN A 70 1.41 9.87 -4.64
N LYS A 71 2.68 10.30 -4.69
CA LYS A 71 3.80 9.43 -5.09
C LYS A 71 3.96 8.26 -4.13
N GLU A 72 3.97 8.52 -2.83
CA GLU A 72 4.03 7.48 -1.79
C GLU A 72 2.84 6.50 -1.89
N LEU A 73 1.62 7.00 -2.06
CA LEU A 73 0.41 6.19 -2.29
C LEU A 73 0.53 5.30 -3.53
N ASN A 74 1.01 5.86 -4.64
CA ASN A 74 1.22 5.11 -5.87
C ASN A 74 2.26 4.01 -5.70
N GLU A 75 3.35 4.26 -4.98
CA GLU A 75 4.37 3.26 -4.70
C GLU A 75 3.81 2.10 -3.87
N MET A 76 3.04 2.39 -2.81
CA MET A 76 2.35 1.35 -2.02
C MET A 76 1.37 0.55 -2.88
N ILE A 77 0.51 1.22 -3.66
CA ILE A 77 -0.46 0.58 -4.56
C ILE A 77 0.26 -0.34 -5.57
N ASN A 78 1.36 0.14 -6.16
CA ASN A 78 2.16 -0.65 -7.10
C ASN A 78 2.76 -1.89 -6.44
N THR A 79 3.26 -1.78 -5.21
CA THR A 79 3.76 -2.94 -4.45
C THR A 79 2.68 -4.00 -4.25
N PHE A 80 1.48 -3.63 -3.81
CA PHE A 80 0.40 -4.61 -3.66
C PHE A 80 -0.06 -5.19 -5.00
N ASN A 81 -0.09 -4.40 -6.08
CA ASN A 81 -0.33 -4.91 -7.43
C ASN A 81 0.73 -5.96 -7.86
N GLN A 82 2.01 -5.75 -7.55
CA GLN A 82 3.09 -6.70 -7.83
C GLN A 82 2.92 -8.01 -7.05
N ILE A 83 2.63 -7.92 -5.74
CA ILE A 83 2.38 -9.08 -4.87
C ILE A 83 1.23 -9.94 -5.42
N LEU A 84 0.13 -9.30 -5.83
CA LEU A 84 -1.03 -9.99 -6.39
C LEU A 84 -0.72 -10.57 -7.79
N SER A 85 0.00 -9.84 -8.63
CA SER A 85 0.36 -10.27 -9.99
C SER A 85 1.28 -11.50 -10.00
N TYR A 86 2.12 -11.67 -8.97
CA TYR A 86 3.03 -12.80 -8.83
C TYR A 86 2.30 -14.16 -8.77
N LYS A 87 1.11 -14.24 -8.13
CA LYS A 87 0.32 -15.50 -8.05
C LYS A 87 -0.15 -15.98 -9.42
N PHE A 88 -0.40 -15.02 -10.28
CA PHE A 88 -1.15 -15.22 -11.50
C PHE A 88 -0.24 -15.50 -12.70
N GLN A 89 1.07 -15.19 -12.64
CA GLN A 89 1.98 -15.28 -13.79
C GLN A 89 1.45 -14.61 -15.08
N PHE A 90 0.42 -13.76 -14.96
CA PHE A 90 -0.39 -13.32 -16.10
C PHE A 90 0.06 -11.95 -16.66
N ASN A 91 1.02 -11.26 -16.02
CA ASN A 91 1.44 -9.93 -16.45
C ASN A 91 2.97 -9.79 -16.49
N GLU A 92 3.54 -9.92 -17.69
CA GLU A 92 4.94 -9.56 -18.01
C GLU A 92 5.28 -8.07 -17.75
N LYS A 93 4.26 -7.26 -17.41
CA LYS A 93 4.38 -5.81 -17.20
C LYS A 93 4.95 -5.42 -15.84
N PHE A 94 4.93 -6.32 -14.86
CA PHE A 94 5.43 -6.05 -13.51
C PHE A 94 6.67 -6.91 -13.23
N GLU A 95 7.85 -6.28 -13.27
CA GLU A 95 9.09 -6.90 -12.81
C GLU A 95 9.01 -7.14 -11.30
N TYR A 96 9.24 -8.38 -10.87
CA TYR A 96 9.32 -8.72 -9.45
C TYR A 96 10.66 -8.22 -8.91
N ASP A 97 10.61 -7.15 -8.12
CA ASP A 97 11.77 -6.54 -7.48
C ASP A 97 11.55 -6.56 -5.96
N GLU A 98 12.20 -7.51 -5.28
CA GLU A 98 12.03 -7.72 -3.84
C GLU A 98 12.39 -6.48 -3.01
N GLY A 99 13.39 -5.70 -3.46
CA GLY A 99 13.78 -4.45 -2.81
C GLY A 99 12.66 -3.42 -2.86
N LYS A 100 12.09 -3.19 -4.06
CA LYS A 100 10.95 -2.27 -4.24
C LYS A 100 9.70 -2.74 -3.51
N ILE A 101 9.46 -4.05 -3.47
CA ILE A 101 8.33 -4.62 -2.72
C ILE A 101 8.51 -4.33 -1.22
N GLN A 102 9.70 -4.58 -0.67
CA GLN A 102 9.98 -4.32 0.73
C GLN A 102 9.88 -2.83 1.08
N GLU A 103 10.36 -1.94 0.21
CA GLU A 103 10.22 -0.48 0.38
C GLU A 103 8.76 -0.05 0.44
N GLY A 104 7.92 -0.53 -0.49
CA GLY A 104 6.49 -0.21 -0.47
C GLY A 104 5.76 -0.79 0.74
N LEU A 105 6.15 -1.99 1.20
CA LEU A 105 5.62 -2.56 2.45
C LEU A 105 6.05 -1.75 3.68
N ASN A 106 7.27 -1.21 3.71
CA ASN A 106 7.74 -0.34 4.78
C ASN A 106 6.99 1.00 4.80
N LYS A 107 6.69 1.56 3.63
CA LYS A 107 5.85 2.76 3.52
C LYS A 107 4.43 2.48 4.00
N PHE A 108 3.85 1.37 3.58
CA PHE A 108 2.53 0.95 4.04
C PHE A 108 2.48 0.77 5.55
N SER A 109 3.45 0.09 6.16
CA SER A 109 3.48 -0.11 7.61
C SER A 109 3.63 1.21 8.38
N LYS A 110 4.41 2.16 7.86
CA LYS A 110 4.56 3.51 8.43
C LYS A 110 3.23 4.27 8.50
N TYR A 111 2.37 4.12 7.49
CA TYR A 111 1.14 4.92 7.38
C TYR A 111 -0.16 4.14 7.61
N TYR A 112 -0.07 2.84 7.90
CA TYR A 112 -1.20 1.90 7.94
C TYR A 112 -2.42 2.41 8.71
N LEU A 113 -2.21 2.93 9.92
CA LEU A 113 -3.29 3.36 10.81
C LEU A 113 -4.19 4.43 10.17
N HIS A 114 -3.63 5.22 9.28
CA HIS A 114 -4.29 6.37 8.70
C HIS A 114 -5.15 6.08 7.48
N PHE A 115 -5.04 4.87 6.91
CA PHE A 115 -5.92 4.47 5.82
C PHE A 115 -7.31 4.08 6.33
N TRP A 116 -7.52 4.00 7.64
CA TRP A 116 -8.76 3.54 8.27
C TRP A 116 -9.68 4.65 8.75
N ASP A 117 -9.14 5.87 8.89
CA ASP A 117 -9.90 7.09 9.12
C ASP A 117 -10.73 7.48 7.89
#